data_AF-A0AAD7UM66-F1
#
_entry.id   AF-A0AAD7UM66-F1
#
_cell.length_a   1.000
_cell.length_b   1.000
_cell.length_c   1.000
_cell.angle_alpha   90.00
_cell.angle_beta   90.00
_cell.angle_gamma   90.00
#
_symmetry.space_group_name_H-M   'P 1'
#
loop_
_entity.id
_entity.type
_entity.pdbx_description
1 polymer ?
#
loop_
_entity_poly.entity_id
_entity_poly.type
_entity_poly.pdbx_seq_one_letter_code
_entity_poly.pdbx_strand_id
1 'polypeptide(L)'
;MESVKVVLVGNGAVGKTCLVVKRTTGAFPEEYVPTVYDVPTMNSMIDGTPTNVTLWDTAGQFDFDRLRPLVYPQTDAFVLCASLDDENSQDVLESRWLHEIRAHLPARVPFVIAATKADVSGSSLKLMERAKRMKAQGYFEVSAREDWGVDTLFDHVARVALWHVRAQRSGDFSKKRRFWFRKKKLAPPSFVTNFHAARLATVDCGICFEKVSRDATNLRACCGSRFCKTCLSTYIRTQVQEGRSRIACPGRACRRMLNPADVRALADADTNALYSETLAKNHADRLGTVRENDKLKPDFDGTRICPACQVIIFRHSGCDQVRCACGHNFNWNQAETVFY
;
A
#
# COMPACT_ATOMS: atom_id res chain seq x y z
N MET A 1 -23.53 -3.29 20.49
CA MET A 1 -22.42 -3.13 19.54
C MET A 1 -21.57 -1.98 20.05
N GLU A 2 -20.28 -2.19 20.30
CA GLU A 2 -19.40 -1.10 20.71
C GLU A 2 -18.92 -0.35 19.47
N SER A 3 -18.69 0.96 19.58
CA SER A 3 -18.19 1.79 18.48
C SER A 3 -16.88 2.44 18.92
N VAL A 4 -15.92 2.48 18.00
CA VAL A 4 -14.61 3.09 18.24
C VAL A 4 -14.20 3.96 17.05
N LYS A 5 -13.60 5.11 17.34
CA LYS A 5 -13.06 6.06 16.38
C LYS A 5 -11.54 5.96 16.31
N VAL A 6 -11.02 5.68 15.12
CA VAL A 6 -9.58 5.62 14.84
C VAL A 6 -9.20 6.68 13.82
N VAL A 7 -8.23 7.53 14.15
CA VAL A 7 -7.74 8.59 13.27
C VAL A 7 -6.33 8.29 12.78
N LEU A 8 -6.12 8.38 11.46
CA LEU A 8 -4.81 8.21 10.84
C LEU A 8 -4.18 9.59 10.59
N VAL A 9 -2.94 9.78 11.03
CA VAL A 9 -2.15 11.02 10.80
C VAL A 9 -0.76 10.69 10.28
N GLY A 10 -0.10 11.65 9.65
CA GLY A 10 1.20 11.46 9.01
C GLY A 10 1.37 12.38 7.80
N ASN A 11 2.60 12.48 7.27
CA ASN A 11 2.91 13.34 6.13
C ASN A 11 2.03 13.03 4.91
N GLY A 12 1.99 13.97 3.95
CA GLY A 12 1.41 13.71 2.64
C GLY A 12 2.09 12.52 1.97
N ALA A 13 1.36 11.78 1.14
CA ALA A 13 1.87 10.66 0.33
C ALA A 13 2.51 9.46 1.09
N VAL A 14 2.43 9.41 2.43
CA VAL A 14 2.90 8.23 3.19
C VAL A 14 1.98 7.01 3.03
N GLY A 15 0.79 7.14 2.43
CA GLY A 15 -0.10 6.00 2.15
C GLY A 15 -1.20 5.74 3.19
N LYS A 16 -1.65 6.76 3.92
CA LYS A 16 -2.79 6.68 4.87
C LYS A 16 -4.07 6.26 4.16
N THR A 17 -4.42 6.97 3.09
CA THR A 17 -5.57 6.69 2.21
C THR A 17 -5.49 5.29 1.62
N CYS A 18 -4.32 4.89 1.14
CA CYS A 18 -4.10 3.54 0.61
C CYS A 18 -4.40 2.47 1.68
N LEU A 19 -4.00 2.67 2.94
CA LEU A 19 -4.30 1.73 4.03
C LEU A 19 -5.80 1.66 4.31
N VAL A 20 -6.48 2.81 4.40
CA VAL A 20 -7.91 2.87 4.68
C VAL A 20 -8.72 2.23 3.55
N VAL A 21 -8.45 2.59 2.31
CA VAL A 21 -9.09 2.00 1.12
C VAL A 21 -8.79 0.50 1.05
N LYS A 22 -7.54 0.08 1.28
CA LYS A 22 -7.17 -1.33 1.24
C LYS A 22 -7.90 -2.15 2.30
N ARG A 23 -8.01 -1.64 3.54
CA ARG A 23 -8.74 -2.33 4.61
C ARG A 23 -10.23 -2.43 4.32
N THR A 24 -10.82 -1.39 3.74
CA THR A 24 -12.29 -1.28 3.60
C THR A 24 -12.80 -1.95 2.32
N THR A 25 -12.02 -1.91 1.24
CA THR A 25 -12.42 -2.42 -0.08
C THR A 25 -11.67 -3.68 -0.50
N GLY A 26 -10.55 -4.01 0.17
CA GLY A 26 -9.63 -5.07 -0.26
C GLY A 26 -8.80 -4.71 -1.49
N ALA A 27 -9.03 -3.55 -2.11
CA ALA A 27 -8.32 -3.08 -3.30
C ALA A 27 -7.29 -2.00 -2.96
N PHE A 28 -6.19 -1.96 -3.72
CA PHE A 28 -5.26 -0.84 -3.68
C PHE A 28 -5.71 0.17 -4.74
N PRO A 29 -5.86 1.47 -4.40
CA PRO A 29 -6.28 2.47 -5.37
C PRO A 29 -5.20 2.67 -6.44
N GLU A 30 -5.56 2.50 -7.72
CA GLU A 30 -4.64 2.70 -8.85
C GLU A 30 -4.41 4.20 -9.16
N GLU A 31 -5.38 5.04 -8.80
CA GLU A 31 -5.32 6.49 -8.92
C GLU A 31 -5.22 7.15 -7.54
N TYR A 32 -4.29 8.11 -7.41
CA TYR A 32 -4.18 8.91 -6.20
C TYR A 32 -5.15 10.09 -6.28
N VAL A 33 -6.26 9.98 -5.57
CA VAL A 33 -7.17 11.11 -5.30
C VAL A 33 -6.80 11.70 -3.94
N PRO A 34 -6.41 12.98 -3.84
CA PRO A 34 -6.10 13.62 -2.57
C PRO A 34 -7.30 13.57 -1.61
N THR A 35 -7.10 13.09 -0.38
CA THR A 35 -8.17 13.00 0.63
C THR A 35 -8.63 14.39 1.06
N VAL A 36 -9.87 14.74 0.71
CA VAL A 36 -10.57 15.91 1.27
C VAL A 36 -11.32 15.49 2.54
N TYR A 37 -12.12 14.41 2.46
CA TYR A 37 -12.79 13.77 3.61
C TYR A 37 -13.50 12.47 3.17
N ASP A 38 -13.22 11.33 3.80
CA ASP A 38 -14.06 10.11 3.70
C ASP A 38 -13.94 9.33 5.03
N VAL A 39 -15.07 8.84 5.55
CA VAL A 39 -15.15 8.22 6.88
C VAL A 39 -15.74 6.81 6.75
N PRO A 40 -14.97 5.85 6.25
CA PRO A 40 -15.45 4.49 6.13
C PRO A 40 -15.64 3.86 7.51
N THR A 41 -16.66 3.01 7.57
CA THR A 41 -17.11 2.36 8.79
C THR A 41 -17.04 0.85 8.57
N MET A 42 -16.38 0.12 9.46
CA MET A 42 -16.13 -1.32 9.35
C MET A 42 -16.66 -2.07 10.56
N ASN A 43 -17.43 -3.12 10.32
CA ASN A 43 -17.82 -4.07 11.37
C ASN A 43 -16.73 -5.13 11.56
N SER A 44 -16.28 -5.35 12.79
CA SER A 44 -15.25 -6.33 13.11
C SER A 44 -15.48 -7.03 14.43
N MET A 45 -15.09 -8.30 14.50
CA MET A 45 -15.13 -9.10 15.72
C MET A 45 -13.79 -8.98 16.47
N ILE A 46 -13.73 -8.09 17.45
CA ILE A 46 -12.50 -7.82 18.22
C ILE A 46 -12.59 -8.55 19.57
N ASP A 47 -11.76 -9.59 19.74
CA ASP A 47 -11.72 -10.44 20.95
C ASP A 47 -13.14 -10.93 21.37
N GLY A 48 -13.95 -11.35 20.39
CA GLY A 48 -15.34 -11.80 20.61
C GLY A 48 -16.38 -10.69 20.77
N THR A 49 -15.98 -9.41 20.71
CA THR A 49 -16.89 -8.25 20.78
C THR A 49 -17.19 -7.71 19.38
N PRO A 50 -18.47 -7.71 18.93
CA PRO A 50 -18.87 -7.01 17.71
C PRO A 50 -18.63 -5.50 17.88
N THR A 51 -17.68 -4.98 17.13
CA THR A 51 -17.20 -3.60 17.23
C THR A 51 -17.33 -2.92 15.88
N ASN A 52 -17.93 -1.74 15.88
CA ASN A 52 -17.97 -0.85 14.74
C ASN A 52 -16.78 0.12 14.79
N VAL A 53 -15.89 0.03 13.80
CA VAL A 53 -14.67 0.82 13.72
C VAL A 53 -14.86 1.89 12.66
N THR A 54 -14.87 3.16 13.09
CA THR A 54 -14.92 4.32 12.20
C THR A 54 -13.49 4.80 11.94
N LEU A 55 -13.05 4.74 10.69
CA LEU A 55 -11.72 5.16 10.26
C LEU A 55 -11.77 6.58 9.71
N TRP A 56 -10.89 7.42 10.22
CA TRP A 56 -10.76 8.80 9.77
C TRP A 56 -9.42 8.97 9.06
N ASP A 57 -9.46 9.04 7.73
CA ASP A 57 -8.32 9.41 6.91
C ASP A 57 -8.14 10.94 6.93
N THR A 58 -6.91 11.41 7.13
CA THR A 58 -6.63 12.85 7.21
C THR A 58 -5.63 13.29 6.15
N ALA A 59 -5.83 14.49 5.60
CA ALA A 59 -4.86 15.09 4.68
C ALA A 59 -3.54 15.36 5.41
N GLY A 60 -2.42 14.93 4.82
CA GLY A 60 -1.08 15.04 5.42
C GLY A 60 -0.34 16.36 5.16
N GLN A 61 -0.92 17.24 4.33
CA GLN A 61 -0.30 18.47 3.83
C GLN A 61 -0.49 19.63 4.82
N PHE A 62 0.40 20.64 4.75
CA PHE A 62 0.35 21.80 5.64
C PHE A 62 -0.91 22.65 5.46
N ASP A 63 -1.48 22.67 4.25
CA ASP A 63 -2.70 23.44 3.94
C ASP A 63 -3.91 23.03 4.80
N PHE A 64 -3.86 21.83 5.38
CA PHE A 64 -4.93 21.27 6.22
C PHE A 64 -4.63 21.33 7.73
N ASP A 65 -3.55 21.96 8.17
CA ASP A 65 -3.14 21.99 9.58
C ASP A 65 -4.18 22.63 10.52
N ARG A 66 -5.02 23.55 10.01
CA ARG A 66 -6.14 24.14 10.77
C ARG A 66 -7.41 23.30 10.76
N LEU A 67 -7.61 22.49 9.72
CA LEU A 67 -8.83 21.69 9.55
C LEU A 67 -8.71 20.32 10.22
N ARG A 68 -7.53 19.71 10.17
CA ARG A 68 -7.25 18.38 10.71
C ARG A 68 -7.58 18.24 12.20
N PRO A 69 -7.27 19.22 13.09
CA PRO A 69 -7.59 19.09 14.50
C PRO A 69 -9.10 19.04 14.80
N LEU A 70 -9.96 19.52 13.89
CA LEU A 70 -11.41 19.41 14.02
C LEU A 70 -11.89 17.95 14.04
N VAL A 71 -11.07 17.03 13.53
CA VAL A 71 -11.34 15.58 13.54
C VAL A 71 -10.94 14.91 14.86
N TYR A 72 -10.07 15.51 15.67
CA TYR A 72 -9.50 14.84 16.85
C TYR A 72 -10.45 14.61 18.04
N PRO A 73 -11.48 15.44 18.31
CA PRO A 73 -12.40 15.20 19.40
C PRO A 73 -12.99 13.78 19.38
N GLN A 74 -13.08 13.15 20.56
CA GLN A 74 -13.62 11.81 20.75
C GLN A 74 -12.86 10.69 20.01
N THR A 75 -11.58 10.91 19.68
CA THR A 75 -10.74 9.85 19.11
C THR A 75 -10.36 8.82 20.16
N ASP A 76 -10.55 7.54 19.88
CA ASP A 76 -10.26 6.44 20.81
C ASP A 76 -8.86 5.85 20.61
N ALA A 77 -8.31 5.95 19.40
CA ALA A 77 -6.91 5.65 19.12
C ALA A 77 -6.40 6.37 17.86
N PHE A 78 -5.10 6.63 17.80
CA PHE A 78 -4.42 7.15 16.61
C PHE A 78 -3.54 6.11 15.92
N VAL A 79 -3.43 6.19 14.60
CA VAL A 79 -2.38 5.55 13.81
C VAL A 79 -1.48 6.64 13.26
N LEU A 80 -0.22 6.64 13.69
CA LEU A 80 0.82 7.52 13.16
C LEU A 80 1.53 6.81 12.02
N CYS A 81 1.34 7.30 10.80
CA CYS A 81 1.89 6.72 9.57
C CYS A 81 3.18 7.44 9.15
N ALA A 82 4.23 6.67 8.91
CA ALA A 82 5.46 7.12 8.26
C ALA A 82 5.87 6.09 7.19
N SER A 83 6.41 6.57 6.08
CA SER A 83 6.81 5.70 4.98
C SER A 83 8.25 5.22 5.15
N LEU A 84 8.51 3.95 4.85
CA LEU A 84 9.88 3.41 4.91
C LEU A 84 10.79 3.98 3.82
N ASP A 85 10.23 4.54 2.74
CA ASP A 85 10.95 5.23 1.66
C ASP A 85 11.11 6.76 1.88
N ASP A 86 10.61 7.31 2.99
CA ASP A 86 10.68 8.74 3.32
C ASP A 86 11.17 8.94 4.75
N GLU A 87 12.48 9.13 4.94
CA GLU A 87 13.09 9.36 6.25
C GLU A 87 12.53 10.61 6.96
N ASN A 88 12.22 11.67 6.22
CA ASN A 88 11.65 12.89 6.80
C ASN A 88 10.28 12.60 7.43
N SER A 89 9.45 11.76 6.81
CA SER A 89 8.18 11.34 7.41
C SER A 89 8.35 10.62 8.75
N GLN A 90 9.48 9.93 8.94
CA GLN A 90 9.80 9.20 10.16
C GLN A 90 10.30 10.15 11.26
N ASP A 91 11.09 11.15 10.89
CA ASP A 91 11.72 12.10 11.82
C ASP A 91 10.72 13.07 12.45
N VAL A 92 9.67 13.44 11.72
CA VAL A 92 8.65 14.38 12.21
C VAL A 92 7.52 13.73 13.02
N LEU A 93 7.54 12.40 13.21
CA LEU A 93 6.48 11.70 13.97
C LEU A 93 6.33 12.21 15.41
N GLU A 94 7.44 12.46 16.10
CA GLU A 94 7.42 12.91 17.48
C GLU A 94 7.27 14.44 17.58
N SER A 95 8.09 15.18 16.82
CA SER A 95 8.16 16.64 16.88
C SER A 95 6.95 17.35 16.27
N ARG A 96 6.28 16.73 15.29
CA ARG A 96 5.08 17.28 14.65
C ARG A 96 3.83 16.49 15.03
N TRP A 97 3.68 15.26 14.56
CA TRP A 97 2.39 14.56 14.61
C TRP A 97 1.93 14.27 16.04
N LEU A 98 2.83 13.73 16.87
CA LEU A 98 2.52 13.47 18.27
C LEU A 98 2.39 14.76 19.08
N HIS A 99 3.17 15.79 18.76
CA HIS A 99 3.05 17.11 19.39
C HIS A 99 1.68 17.74 19.10
N GLU A 100 1.25 17.74 17.84
CA GLU A 100 -0.04 18.28 17.39
C GLU A 100 -1.23 17.58 18.06
N ILE A 101 -1.21 16.24 18.11
CA ILE A 101 -2.24 15.47 18.83
C ILE A 101 -2.32 15.92 20.30
N ARG A 102 -1.17 16.03 20.97
CA ARG A 102 -1.10 16.40 22.39
C ARG A 102 -1.48 17.86 22.64
N ALA A 103 -1.27 18.74 21.68
CA ALA A 103 -1.68 20.14 21.78
C ALA A 103 -3.20 20.31 21.72
N HIS A 104 -3.90 19.44 20.99
CA HIS A 104 -5.35 19.52 20.78
C HIS A 104 -6.17 18.57 21.65
N LEU A 105 -5.54 17.54 22.23
CA LEU A 105 -6.20 16.56 23.12
C LEU A 105 -5.52 16.53 24.49
N PRO A 106 -6.16 17.09 25.54
CA PRO A 106 -5.61 17.08 26.89
C PRO A 106 -5.62 15.68 27.52
N ALA A 107 -6.54 14.80 27.10
CA ALA A 107 -6.54 13.39 27.47
C ALA A 107 -5.54 12.61 26.62
N ARG A 108 -4.73 11.75 27.26
CA ARG A 108 -3.74 10.93 26.58
C ARG A 108 -4.38 9.75 25.84
N VAL A 109 -4.81 10.00 24.61
CA VAL A 109 -5.31 8.96 23.70
C VAL A 109 -4.14 8.04 23.26
N PRO A 110 -4.32 6.70 23.24
CA PRO A 110 -3.30 5.78 22.78
C PRO A 110 -3.05 5.89 21.28
N PHE A 111 -1.86 5.51 20.85
CA PHE A 111 -1.51 5.50 19.44
C PHE A 111 -0.62 4.32 19.08
N VAL A 112 -0.64 3.93 17.81
CA VAL A 112 0.26 2.93 17.19
C VAL A 112 1.04 3.59 16.06
N ILE A 113 2.17 3.00 15.67
CA ILE A 113 2.95 3.46 14.52
C ILE A 113 2.81 2.46 13.38
N ALA A 114 2.48 2.96 12.19
CA ALA A 114 2.45 2.22 10.95
C ALA A 114 3.61 2.68 10.05
N ALA A 115 4.57 1.79 9.82
CA ALA A 115 5.63 1.93 8.85
C ALA A 115 5.14 1.47 7.48
N THR A 116 4.69 2.41 6.66
CA THR A 116 4.03 2.17 5.38
C THR A 116 5.03 1.94 4.25
N LYS A 117 4.52 1.46 3.12
CA LYS A 117 5.29 1.10 1.91
C LYS A 117 6.44 0.15 2.21
N ALA A 118 6.20 -0.82 3.09
CA ALA A 118 7.24 -1.74 3.51
C ALA A 118 7.59 -2.81 2.44
N ASP A 119 6.95 -2.75 1.28
CA ASP A 119 7.36 -3.41 0.03
C ASP A 119 8.57 -2.75 -0.65
N VAL A 120 8.97 -1.55 -0.20
CA VAL A 120 10.11 -0.79 -0.69
C VAL A 120 11.27 -0.93 0.30
N SER A 121 12.50 -0.98 -0.19
CA SER A 121 13.71 -1.06 0.65
C SER A 121 13.82 0.19 1.54
N GLY A 122 13.78 0.01 2.87
CA GLY A 122 13.90 1.09 3.85
C GLY A 122 14.31 0.60 5.24
N SER A 123 14.77 1.51 6.10
CA SER A 123 15.29 1.16 7.43
C SER A 123 14.18 1.11 8.50
N SER A 124 13.64 -0.09 8.75
CA SER A 124 12.61 -0.30 9.79
C SER A 124 13.13 -0.17 11.23
N LEU A 125 14.40 -0.55 11.49
CA LEU A 125 14.93 -0.67 12.85
C LEU A 125 14.91 0.67 13.61
N LYS A 126 15.36 1.76 12.98
CA LYS A 126 15.37 3.11 13.58
C LYS A 126 13.96 3.56 13.98
N LEU A 127 12.98 3.31 13.10
CA LEU A 127 11.61 3.68 13.34
C LEU A 127 10.96 2.86 14.45
N MET A 128 11.26 1.55 14.52
CA MET A 128 10.82 0.69 15.62
C MET A 128 11.38 1.15 16.98
N GLU A 129 12.65 1.55 17.04
CA GLU A 129 13.25 2.10 18.26
C GLU A 129 12.59 3.42 18.68
N ARG A 130 12.31 4.29 17.70
CA ARG A 130 11.55 5.53 17.92
C ARG A 130 10.15 5.23 18.46
N ALA A 131 9.45 4.23 17.93
CA ALA A 131 8.14 3.79 18.42
C ALA A 131 8.17 3.38 19.91
N LYS A 132 9.23 2.66 20.33
CA LYS A 132 9.44 2.30 21.75
C LYS A 132 9.65 3.54 22.62
N ARG A 133 10.50 4.48 22.20
CA ARG A 133 10.75 5.73 22.95
C ARG A 133 9.49 6.57 23.11
N MET A 134 8.71 6.70 22.05
CA MET A 134 7.44 7.44 22.03
C MET A 134 6.35 6.76 22.88
N LYS A 135 6.56 5.52 23.33
CA LYS A 135 5.60 4.69 24.08
C LYS A 135 4.34 4.35 23.24
N ALA A 136 4.52 4.12 21.94
CA ALA A 136 3.47 3.62 21.06
C ALA A 136 2.92 2.27 21.57
N GLN A 137 1.64 2.00 21.38
CA GLN A 137 0.98 0.74 21.76
C GLN A 137 1.17 -0.39 20.74
N GLY A 138 1.90 -0.12 19.65
CA GLY A 138 2.26 -1.08 18.62
C GLY A 138 3.12 -0.44 17.54
N TYR A 139 3.86 -1.26 16.83
CA TYR A 139 4.64 -0.91 15.64
C TYR A 139 4.35 -1.97 14.58
N PHE A 140 3.96 -1.52 13.39
CA PHE A 140 3.57 -2.40 12.29
C PHE A 140 4.22 -1.94 11.00
N GLU A 141 4.98 -2.82 10.36
CA GLU A 141 5.34 -2.65 8.96
C GLU A 141 4.18 -3.11 8.10
N VAL A 142 3.78 -2.26 7.16
CA VAL A 142 2.61 -2.49 6.32
C VAL A 142 2.88 -2.10 4.87
N SER A 143 2.36 -2.91 3.96
CA SER A 143 2.26 -2.56 2.55
C SER A 143 0.80 -2.70 2.12
N ALA A 144 0.15 -1.56 1.85
CA ALA A 144 -1.17 -1.57 1.26
C ALA A 144 -1.16 -2.18 -0.16
N ARG A 145 -0.04 -2.01 -0.88
CA ARG A 145 0.15 -2.51 -2.24
C ARG A 145 0.27 -4.04 -2.28
N GLU A 146 1.10 -4.60 -1.43
CA GLU A 146 1.34 -6.05 -1.35
C GLU A 146 0.35 -6.77 -0.41
N ASP A 147 -0.63 -6.05 0.14
CA ASP A 147 -1.61 -6.55 1.09
C ASP A 147 -0.98 -7.21 2.33
N TRP A 148 0.01 -6.52 2.88
CA TRP A 148 0.82 -7.02 3.97
C TRP A 148 0.64 -6.19 5.23
N GLY A 149 0.31 -6.85 6.35
CA GLY A 149 0.21 -6.23 7.68
C GLY A 149 -0.99 -5.31 7.90
N VAL A 150 -1.80 -5.04 6.87
CA VAL A 150 -2.95 -4.11 6.91
C VAL A 150 -3.99 -4.56 7.93
N ASP A 151 -4.49 -5.80 7.80
CA ASP A 151 -5.50 -6.34 8.73
C ASP A 151 -4.97 -6.40 10.17
N THR A 152 -3.73 -6.87 10.35
CA THR A 152 -3.09 -6.95 11.66
C THR A 152 -2.99 -5.58 12.34
N LEU A 153 -2.64 -4.54 11.59
CA LEU A 153 -2.59 -3.17 12.09
C LEU A 153 -3.98 -2.71 12.54
N PHE A 154 -4.99 -2.86 11.69
CA PHE A 154 -6.35 -2.36 11.97
C PHE A 154 -7.05 -3.14 13.10
N ASP A 155 -6.87 -4.46 13.17
CA ASP A 155 -7.39 -5.27 14.28
C ASP A 155 -6.71 -4.92 15.60
N HIS A 156 -5.41 -4.63 15.57
CA HIS A 156 -4.67 -4.24 16.77
C HIS A 156 -5.07 -2.86 17.25
N VAL A 157 -5.16 -1.86 16.36
CA VAL A 157 -5.59 -0.51 16.77
C VAL A 157 -7.04 -0.49 17.23
N ALA A 158 -7.93 -1.29 16.62
CA ALA A 158 -9.30 -1.46 17.10
C ALA A 158 -9.33 -2.07 18.51
N ARG A 159 -8.50 -3.08 18.80
CA ARG A 159 -8.36 -3.65 20.15
C ARG A 159 -7.85 -2.63 21.17
N VAL A 160 -6.88 -1.79 20.78
CA VAL A 160 -6.35 -0.71 21.62
C VAL A 160 -7.44 0.33 21.92
N ALA A 161 -8.18 0.75 20.89
CA ALA A 161 -9.27 1.71 21.00
C ALA A 161 -10.40 1.19 21.91
N LEU A 162 -10.83 -0.07 21.70
CA LEU A 162 -11.88 -0.70 22.49
C LEU A 162 -11.50 -0.78 23.98
N TRP A 163 -10.26 -1.13 24.27
CA TRP A 163 -9.76 -1.11 25.65
C TRP A 163 -9.74 0.31 26.23
N HIS A 164 -9.37 1.32 25.44
CA HIS A 164 -9.34 2.70 25.89
C HIS A 164 -10.72 3.20 26.29
N VAL A 165 -11.73 2.96 25.44
CA VAL A 165 -13.13 3.28 25.72
C VAL A 165 -13.61 2.62 27.01
N ARG A 166 -13.31 1.32 27.20
CA ARG A 166 -13.68 0.58 28.41
C ARG A 166 -13.00 1.12 29.67
N ALA A 167 -11.71 1.47 29.57
CA ALA A 167 -10.94 2.03 30.69
C ALA A 167 -11.43 3.43 31.10
N GLN A 168 -11.80 4.27 30.12
CA GLN A 168 -12.41 5.57 30.39
C GLN A 168 -13.74 5.42 31.13
N ARG A 169 -14.60 4.49 30.71
CA ARG A 169 -15.91 4.23 31.35
C ARG A 169 -15.78 3.71 32.78
N SER A 170 -14.81 2.85 33.05
CA SER A 170 -14.63 2.25 34.38
C SER A 170 -13.78 3.11 35.33
N GLY A 171 -13.14 4.18 34.83
CA GLY A 171 -12.15 4.95 35.59
C GLY A 171 -10.89 4.17 35.96
N ASP A 172 -10.70 2.97 35.40
CA ASP A 172 -9.63 2.04 35.77
C ASP A 172 -8.60 1.90 34.64
N PHE A 173 -7.50 2.66 34.79
CA PHE A 173 -6.32 2.56 33.94
C PHE A 173 -5.23 1.65 34.54
N SER A 174 -5.48 1.03 35.71
CA SER A 174 -4.49 0.23 36.46
C SER A 174 -4.20 -1.12 35.79
N LYS A 175 -5.18 -1.65 35.04
CA LYS A 175 -5.01 -2.82 34.15
C LYS A 175 -4.21 -2.40 32.91
N LYS A 176 -2.93 -2.04 33.08
CA LYS A 176 -1.97 -1.81 31.98
C LYS A 176 -1.85 -3.08 31.15
N ARG A 177 -2.73 -3.25 30.16
CA ARG A 177 -2.47 -4.17 29.05
C ARG A 177 -1.31 -3.57 28.28
N ARG A 178 -0.09 -4.11 28.45
CA ARG A 178 0.97 -3.90 27.47
C ARG A 178 0.46 -4.52 26.16
N PHE A 179 -0.06 -3.68 25.27
CA PHE A 179 -0.40 -4.07 23.89
C PHE A 179 0.84 -4.37 23.07
N TRP A 180 2.01 -3.88 23.50
CA TRP A 180 3.28 -4.41 23.02
C TRP A 180 3.28 -5.92 23.20
N PHE A 181 3.27 -6.64 22.06
CA PHE A 181 3.40 -8.08 22.01
C PHE A 181 4.56 -8.54 22.89
N ARG A 182 4.25 -8.96 24.11
CA ARG A 182 5.17 -9.69 24.96
C ARG A 182 5.20 -11.09 24.37
N LYS A 183 6.18 -11.39 23.52
CA LYS A 183 6.47 -12.68 22.86
C LYS A 183 5.73 -13.88 23.50
N LYS A 184 4.45 -14.07 23.16
CA LYS A 184 3.85 -15.40 23.04
C LYS A 184 3.91 -15.65 21.54
N LYS A 185 4.73 -16.63 21.16
CA LYS A 185 5.03 -17.10 19.79
C LYS A 185 3.89 -16.87 18.79
N LEU A 186 3.76 -15.65 18.27
CA LEU A 186 3.51 -15.44 16.86
C LEU A 186 4.91 -15.28 16.31
N ALA A 187 5.42 -16.38 15.74
CA ALA A 187 6.62 -16.29 14.95
C ALA A 187 6.39 -15.18 13.92
N PRO A 188 7.35 -14.27 13.69
CA PRO A 188 7.33 -13.54 12.43
C PRO A 188 7.19 -14.58 11.30
N PRO A 189 6.49 -14.31 10.19
CA PRO A 189 6.76 -15.06 8.96
C PRO A 189 8.28 -15.07 8.83
N SER A 190 8.85 -16.26 8.75
CA SER A 190 10.24 -16.61 9.00
C SER A 190 11.23 -15.91 8.05
N PHE A 191 11.39 -14.59 8.17
CA PHE A 191 12.15 -13.79 7.21
C PHE A 191 13.18 -12.83 7.80
N VAL A 192 13.19 -12.58 9.13
CA VAL A 192 13.99 -11.45 9.63
C VAL A 192 15.15 -11.84 10.58
N THR A 193 15.33 -13.10 11.00
CA THR A 193 16.47 -13.42 11.90
C THR A 193 17.22 -14.73 11.67
N ASN A 194 17.00 -15.48 10.59
CA ASN A 194 17.80 -16.68 10.31
C ASN A 194 18.29 -16.69 8.86
N PHE A 195 19.25 -15.81 8.58
CA PHE A 195 19.86 -15.72 7.24
C PHE A 195 20.78 -16.91 6.88
N HIS A 196 20.92 -17.95 7.72
CA HIS A 196 21.80 -19.08 7.38
C HIS A 196 21.34 -20.52 7.71
N ALA A 197 20.21 -20.77 8.40
CA ALA A 197 19.93 -22.14 8.89
C ALA A 197 18.54 -22.74 8.61
N ALA A 198 17.59 -22.04 7.97
CA ALA A 198 16.25 -22.59 7.70
C ALA A 198 15.97 -22.76 6.19
N ARG A 199 16.84 -23.49 5.49
CA ARG A 199 16.48 -24.11 4.21
C ARG A 199 15.60 -25.33 4.50
N LEU A 200 14.59 -25.57 3.65
CA LEU A 200 13.79 -26.81 3.48
C LEU A 200 12.30 -26.79 3.92
N ALA A 201 11.55 -25.71 3.69
CA ALA A 201 10.09 -25.83 3.49
C ALA A 201 9.77 -25.52 2.02
N THR A 202 9.37 -26.54 1.26
CA THR A 202 8.97 -26.41 -0.15
C THR A 202 7.46 -26.22 -0.28
N VAL A 203 7.01 -25.68 -1.42
CA VAL A 203 5.62 -25.51 -1.82
C VAL A 203 5.44 -25.98 -3.25
N ASP A 204 4.23 -26.37 -3.66
CA ASP A 204 4.01 -26.87 -5.01
C ASP A 204 3.82 -25.73 -6.02
N CYS A 205 4.47 -25.86 -7.18
CA CYS A 205 4.28 -24.96 -8.31
C CYS A 205 2.88 -25.14 -8.93
N GLY A 206 2.14 -24.06 -9.13
CA GLY A 206 0.79 -24.09 -9.72
C GLY A 206 0.73 -24.44 -11.22
N ILE A 207 1.89 -24.60 -11.89
CA ILE A 207 2.00 -25.03 -13.29
C ILE A 207 2.53 -26.46 -13.38
N CYS A 208 3.75 -26.72 -12.87
CA CYS A 208 4.41 -28.02 -13.01
C CYS A 208 4.19 -28.98 -11.84
N PHE A 209 3.56 -28.53 -10.74
CA PHE A 209 3.34 -29.33 -9.52
C PHE A 209 4.60 -29.82 -8.81
N GLU A 210 5.80 -29.39 -9.23
CA GLU A 210 7.04 -29.71 -8.54
C GLU A 210 7.21 -28.87 -7.26
N LYS A 211 7.92 -29.46 -6.29
CA LYS A 211 8.29 -28.82 -5.03
C LYS A 211 9.33 -27.72 -5.28
N VAL A 212 8.93 -26.48 -5.09
CA VAL A 212 9.79 -25.30 -5.22
C VAL A 212 10.07 -24.67 -3.85
N SER A 213 11.15 -23.88 -3.75
CA SER A 213 11.41 -23.07 -2.56
C SER A 213 10.20 -22.21 -2.20
N ARG A 214 9.98 -21.91 -0.91
CA ARG A 214 8.99 -20.89 -0.51
C ARG A 214 9.28 -19.51 -1.14
N ASP A 215 10.51 -19.27 -1.57
CA ASP A 215 10.94 -18.05 -2.29
C ASP A 215 10.72 -18.13 -3.81
N ALA A 216 10.08 -19.21 -4.29
CA ALA A 216 9.66 -19.31 -5.68
C ALA A 216 8.77 -18.13 -6.06
N THR A 217 8.83 -17.75 -7.33
CA THR A 217 8.22 -16.51 -7.82
C THR A 217 6.72 -16.50 -7.52
N ASN A 218 6.33 -15.62 -6.60
CA ASN A 218 4.95 -15.25 -6.40
C ASN A 218 4.62 -14.15 -7.41
N LEU A 219 3.58 -14.36 -8.22
CA LEU A 219 2.99 -13.24 -8.96
C LEU A 219 2.32 -12.35 -7.93
N ARG A 220 2.84 -11.13 -7.75
CA ARG A 220 2.34 -10.17 -6.78
C ARG A 220 0.82 -10.05 -6.93
N ALA A 221 0.10 -10.44 -5.88
CA ALA A 221 -1.32 -10.14 -5.68
C ALA A 221 -2.37 -10.72 -6.68
N CYS A 222 -2.26 -11.96 -7.20
CA CYS A 222 -3.39 -12.56 -7.97
C CYS A 222 -4.31 -13.49 -7.16
N CYS A 223 -3.82 -14.66 -6.79
CA CYS A 223 -4.62 -15.77 -6.25
C CYS A 223 -3.87 -16.60 -5.19
N GLY A 224 -2.69 -16.15 -4.76
CA GLY A 224 -1.82 -16.89 -3.85
C GLY A 224 -1.11 -18.12 -4.46
N SER A 225 -1.39 -18.46 -5.72
CA SER A 225 -0.65 -19.51 -6.44
C SER A 225 0.81 -19.11 -6.62
N ARG A 226 1.73 -20.05 -6.35
CA ARG A 226 3.17 -19.87 -6.52
C ARG A 226 3.67 -20.63 -7.72
N PHE A 227 4.63 -20.07 -8.43
CA PHE A 227 5.14 -20.66 -9.66
C PHE A 227 6.66 -20.74 -9.62
N CYS A 228 7.19 -21.83 -10.17
CA CYS A 228 8.62 -21.94 -10.43
C CYS A 228 9.05 -20.85 -11.42
N LYS A 229 10.24 -20.25 -11.24
CA LYS A 229 10.74 -19.17 -12.12
C LYS A 229 10.70 -19.60 -13.58
N THR A 230 11.15 -20.83 -13.87
CA THR A 230 11.14 -21.43 -15.22
C THR A 230 9.73 -21.53 -15.81
N CYS A 231 8.76 -21.94 -15.00
CA CYS A 231 7.37 -22.13 -15.41
C CYS A 231 6.74 -20.79 -15.79
N LEU A 232 6.99 -19.79 -14.95
CA LEU A 232 6.41 -18.47 -15.11
C LEU A 232 7.08 -17.68 -16.24
N SER A 233 8.41 -17.77 -16.37
CA SER A 233 9.14 -17.17 -17.50
C SER A 233 8.73 -17.81 -18.83
N THR A 234 8.55 -19.13 -18.87
CA THR A 234 8.09 -19.84 -20.08
C THR A 234 6.67 -19.43 -20.44
N TYR A 235 5.76 -19.40 -19.47
CA TYR A 235 4.40 -18.94 -19.67
C TYR A 235 4.35 -17.50 -20.24
N ILE A 236 5.11 -16.58 -19.64
CA ILE A 236 5.22 -15.20 -20.12
C ILE A 236 5.74 -15.17 -21.56
N ARG A 237 6.83 -15.88 -21.85
CA ARG A 237 7.41 -15.96 -23.19
C ARG A 237 6.38 -16.42 -24.22
N THR A 238 5.65 -17.50 -23.94
CA THR A 238 4.61 -18.01 -24.85
C THR A 238 3.52 -16.96 -25.10
N GLN A 239 3.01 -16.31 -24.05
CA GLN A 239 1.97 -15.30 -24.21
C GLN A 239 2.44 -14.08 -25.02
N VAL A 240 3.69 -13.63 -24.81
CA VAL A 240 4.28 -12.52 -25.57
C VAL A 240 4.53 -12.92 -27.03
N GLN A 241 5.01 -14.13 -27.29
CA GLN A 241 5.20 -14.66 -28.66
C GLN A 241 3.87 -14.80 -29.42
N GLU A 242 2.77 -15.05 -28.72
CA GLU A 242 1.41 -14.99 -29.28
C GLU A 242 0.89 -13.54 -29.50
N GLY A 243 1.73 -12.52 -29.28
CA GLY A 243 1.38 -11.12 -29.48
C GLY A 243 0.52 -10.52 -28.36
N ARG A 244 0.47 -11.15 -27.18
CA ARG A 244 -0.35 -10.64 -26.07
C ARG A 244 0.43 -9.69 -25.18
N SER A 245 -0.02 -8.43 -25.08
CA SER A 245 0.52 -7.49 -24.09
C SER A 245 -0.23 -7.48 -22.75
N ARG A 246 -1.45 -8.03 -22.72
CA ARG A 246 -2.26 -8.25 -21.51
C ARG A 246 -2.20 -9.73 -21.13
N ILE A 247 -1.24 -10.06 -20.27
CA ILE A 247 -0.95 -11.44 -19.89
C ILE A 247 -1.80 -11.79 -18.65
N ALA A 248 -2.64 -12.82 -18.76
CA ALA A 248 -3.45 -13.29 -17.65
C ALA A 248 -2.62 -14.11 -16.65
N CYS A 249 -3.08 -14.21 -15.41
CA CYS A 249 -2.45 -15.10 -14.45
C CYS A 249 -2.65 -16.58 -14.84
N PRO A 250 -1.59 -17.42 -14.76
CA PRO A 250 -1.69 -18.85 -15.07
C PRO A 250 -2.40 -19.67 -13.98
N GLY A 251 -2.87 -19.05 -12.89
CA GLY A 251 -3.63 -19.75 -11.84
C GLY A 251 -4.99 -20.22 -12.35
N ARG A 252 -5.33 -21.50 -12.12
CA ARG A 252 -6.50 -22.22 -12.67
C ARG A 252 -7.86 -21.50 -12.54
N ALA A 253 -8.02 -20.57 -11.61
CA ALA A 253 -9.23 -19.77 -11.42
C ALA A 253 -8.98 -18.26 -11.30
N CYS A 254 -7.75 -17.78 -11.57
CA CYS A 254 -7.44 -16.36 -11.49
C CYS A 254 -7.70 -15.66 -12.84
N ARG A 255 -8.49 -14.59 -12.82
CA ARG A 255 -8.74 -13.75 -14.00
C ARG A 255 -7.96 -12.43 -14.00
N ARG A 256 -7.11 -12.19 -12.99
CA ARG A 256 -6.33 -10.93 -12.93
C ARG A 256 -5.16 -10.98 -13.91
N MET A 257 -4.76 -9.81 -14.38
CA MET A 257 -3.64 -9.63 -15.31
C MET A 257 -2.32 -9.51 -14.52
N LEU A 258 -1.23 -9.96 -15.13
CA LEU A 258 0.12 -9.72 -14.62
C LEU A 258 0.45 -8.22 -14.73
N ASN A 259 1.12 -7.68 -13.73
CA ASN A 259 1.67 -6.33 -13.80
C ASN A 259 2.83 -6.30 -14.82
N PRO A 260 2.93 -5.28 -15.69
CA PRO A 260 4.05 -5.11 -16.61
C PRO A 260 5.44 -5.19 -15.93
N ALA A 261 5.57 -4.76 -14.67
CA ALA A 261 6.81 -4.88 -13.91
C ALA A 261 7.18 -6.34 -13.61
N ASP A 262 6.20 -7.19 -13.27
CA ASP A 262 6.42 -8.62 -13.03
C ASP A 262 6.75 -9.35 -14.34
N VAL A 263 6.07 -8.99 -15.43
CA VAL A 263 6.40 -9.50 -16.78
C VAL A 263 7.85 -9.18 -17.11
N ARG A 264 8.27 -7.92 -16.90
CA ARG A 264 9.64 -7.48 -17.20
C ARG A 264 10.71 -8.15 -16.35
N ALA A 265 10.42 -8.35 -15.06
CA ALA A 265 11.36 -8.97 -14.13
C ALA A 265 11.58 -10.48 -14.41
N LEU A 266 10.64 -11.12 -15.10
CA LEU A 266 10.64 -12.57 -15.32
C LEU A 266 10.93 -12.98 -16.77
N ALA A 267 10.69 -12.07 -17.72
CA ALA A 267 11.06 -12.22 -19.11
C ALA A 267 12.58 -12.12 -19.31
N ASP A 268 13.10 -12.89 -20.27
CA ASP A 268 14.44 -12.68 -20.83
C ASP A 268 14.50 -11.41 -21.71
N ALA A 269 15.69 -11.04 -22.17
CA ALA A 269 15.92 -9.81 -22.92
C ALA A 269 15.09 -9.76 -24.22
N ASP A 270 15.05 -10.86 -24.98
CA ASP A 270 14.34 -10.94 -26.26
C ASP A 270 12.83 -10.84 -26.05
N THR A 271 12.32 -11.56 -25.05
CA THR A 271 10.90 -11.49 -24.65
C THR A 271 10.53 -10.09 -24.18
N ASN A 272 11.42 -9.40 -23.45
CA ASN A 272 11.20 -8.03 -23.00
C ASN A 272 11.16 -7.01 -24.13
N ALA A 273 12.02 -7.18 -25.14
CA ALA A 273 12.02 -6.35 -26.34
C ALA A 273 10.68 -6.51 -27.08
N LEU A 274 10.27 -7.74 -27.37
CA LEU A 274 9.01 -8.05 -28.05
C LEU A 274 7.78 -7.57 -27.26
N TYR A 275 7.79 -7.74 -25.94
CA TYR A 275 6.72 -7.24 -25.07
C TYR A 275 6.61 -5.70 -25.10
N SER A 276 7.75 -5.01 -25.10
CA SER A 276 7.80 -3.55 -25.14
C SER A 276 7.30 -3.00 -26.48
N GLU A 277 7.68 -3.64 -27.58
CA GLU A 277 7.20 -3.32 -28.93
C GLU A 277 5.67 -3.53 -29.03
N THR A 278 5.18 -4.67 -28.56
CA THR A 278 3.74 -4.98 -28.56
C THR A 278 2.95 -3.99 -27.71
N LEU A 279 3.47 -3.59 -26.55
CA LEU A 279 2.85 -2.55 -25.72
C LEU A 279 2.80 -1.21 -26.44
N ALA A 280 3.92 -0.77 -27.03
CA ALA A 280 3.99 0.51 -27.74
C ALA A 280 2.97 0.55 -28.89
N LYS A 281 2.87 -0.53 -29.68
CA LYS A 281 1.87 -0.65 -30.76
C LYS A 281 0.44 -0.54 -30.22
N ASN A 282 0.10 -1.30 -29.17
CA ASN A 282 -1.24 -1.26 -28.58
C ASN A 282 -1.59 0.10 -27.95
N HIS A 283 -0.60 0.84 -27.45
CA HIS A 283 -0.79 2.20 -26.96
C HIS A 283 -0.98 3.19 -28.11
N ALA A 284 -0.20 3.06 -29.19
CA ALA A 284 -0.34 3.86 -30.40
C ALA A 284 -1.75 3.74 -31.00
N ASP A 285 -2.25 2.52 -31.17
CA ASP A 285 -3.58 2.26 -31.73
C ASP A 285 -4.70 2.90 -30.88
N ARG A 286 -4.57 2.81 -29.55
CA ARG A 286 -5.50 3.47 -28.61
C ARG A 286 -5.40 4.98 -28.68
N LEU A 287 -4.19 5.53 -28.74
CA LEU A 287 -3.97 6.96 -28.86
C LEU A 287 -4.59 7.49 -30.16
N GLY A 288 -4.45 6.77 -31.27
CA GLY A 288 -5.12 7.09 -32.54
C GLY A 288 -6.64 7.13 -32.39
N THR A 289 -7.22 6.09 -31.77
CA THR A 289 -8.68 6.03 -31.51
C THR A 289 -9.17 7.20 -30.64
N VAL A 290 -8.39 7.62 -29.64
CA VAL A 290 -8.71 8.77 -28.79
C VAL A 290 -8.62 10.08 -29.59
N ARG A 291 -7.55 10.25 -30.37
CA ARG A 291 -7.31 11.45 -31.19
C ARG A 291 -8.37 11.66 -32.28
N GLU A 292 -8.92 10.59 -32.83
CA GLU A 292 -9.98 10.64 -33.86
C GLU A 292 -11.35 11.04 -33.29
N ASN A 293 -11.53 11.04 -31.96
CA ASN A 293 -12.81 11.33 -31.33
C ASN A 293 -12.77 12.64 -30.53
N ASP A 294 -13.07 13.76 -31.20
CA ASP A 294 -13.08 15.10 -30.61
C ASP A 294 -13.97 15.24 -29.36
N LYS A 295 -14.99 14.39 -29.19
CA LYS A 295 -15.86 14.39 -28.00
C LYS A 295 -15.10 14.03 -26.72
N LEU A 296 -13.98 13.32 -26.84
CA LEU A 296 -13.13 12.93 -25.72
C LEU A 296 -12.15 14.04 -25.32
N LYS A 297 -12.00 15.12 -26.10
CA LYS A 297 -11.02 16.19 -25.83
C LYS A 297 -11.11 16.76 -24.39
N PRO A 298 -12.30 17.00 -23.81
CA PRO A 298 -12.41 17.46 -22.42
C PRO A 298 -11.87 16.45 -21.39
N ASP A 299 -12.04 15.15 -21.64
CA ASP A 299 -11.67 14.08 -20.71
C ASP A 299 -10.15 13.85 -20.64
N PHE A 300 -9.41 14.29 -21.65
CA PHE A 300 -7.96 14.14 -21.77
C PHE A 300 -7.22 15.47 -21.72
N ASP A 301 -7.87 16.54 -21.29
CA ASP A 301 -7.21 17.83 -21.13
C ASP A 301 -6.07 17.75 -20.09
N GLY A 302 -4.94 18.38 -20.38
CA GLY A 302 -3.73 18.31 -19.55
C GLY A 302 -3.02 16.95 -19.49
N THR A 303 -3.47 15.93 -20.24
CA THR A 303 -2.79 14.63 -20.31
C THR A 303 -1.63 14.62 -21.29
N ARG A 304 -0.62 13.79 -21.02
CA ARG A 304 0.57 13.67 -21.86
C ARG A 304 0.91 12.23 -22.16
N ILE A 305 1.64 12.00 -23.23
CA ILE A 305 2.02 10.65 -23.67
C ILE A 305 3.47 10.33 -23.28
N CYS A 306 3.72 9.08 -22.91
CA CYS A 306 5.09 8.62 -22.72
C CYS A 306 5.85 8.63 -24.06
N PRO A 307 7.02 9.26 -24.16
CA PRO A 307 7.79 9.27 -25.41
C PRO A 307 8.23 7.90 -25.91
N ALA A 308 8.40 6.93 -24.99
CA ALA A 308 8.91 5.61 -25.34
C ALA A 308 7.82 4.60 -25.72
N CYS A 309 6.68 4.60 -25.01
CA CYS A 309 5.64 3.59 -25.22
C CYS A 309 4.28 4.18 -25.55
N GLN A 310 4.16 5.50 -25.70
CA GLN A 310 2.94 6.22 -26.08
C GLN A 310 1.72 6.00 -25.17
N VAL A 311 1.93 5.45 -23.96
CA VAL A 311 0.84 5.34 -22.99
C VAL A 311 0.40 6.74 -22.59
N ILE A 312 -0.91 6.95 -22.56
CA ILE A 312 -1.52 8.18 -22.05
C ILE A 312 -1.34 8.23 -20.54
N ILE A 313 -0.81 9.34 -20.04
CA ILE A 313 -0.53 9.57 -18.64
C ILE A 313 -1.35 10.79 -18.20
N PHE A 314 -2.07 10.61 -17.09
CA PHE A 314 -2.80 11.67 -16.40
C PHE A 314 -1.94 12.17 -15.24
N ARG A 315 -1.89 13.50 -15.04
CA ARG A 315 -1.17 14.11 -13.91
C ARG A 315 -1.96 15.30 -13.40
N HIS A 316 -2.25 15.31 -12.10
CA HIS A 316 -3.00 16.41 -11.46
C HIS A 316 -2.12 17.36 -10.63
N SER A 317 -0.87 16.97 -10.31
CA SER A 317 0.19 17.79 -9.68
C SER A 317 1.49 16.94 -9.55
N GLY A 318 2.62 17.50 -9.11
CA GLY A 318 3.83 16.72 -8.76
C GLY A 318 5.14 17.28 -9.33
N CYS A 319 6.18 16.45 -9.39
CA CYS A 319 7.48 16.77 -10.01
C CYS A 319 7.43 16.55 -11.53
N ASP A 320 8.18 17.35 -12.30
CA ASP A 320 8.25 17.23 -13.76
C ASP A 320 9.04 16.01 -14.23
N GLN A 321 9.77 15.33 -13.35
CA GLN A 321 10.42 14.06 -13.67
C GLN A 321 9.43 12.90 -13.46
N VAL A 322 9.02 12.27 -14.55
CA VAL A 322 8.03 11.19 -14.56
C VAL A 322 8.69 9.88 -14.97
N ARG A 323 8.45 8.82 -14.19
CA ARG A 323 8.79 7.43 -14.54
C ARG A 323 7.54 6.70 -15.02
N CYS A 324 7.51 6.33 -16.29
CA CYS A 324 6.42 5.55 -16.86
C CYS A 324 6.46 4.08 -16.38
N ALA A 325 5.31 3.39 -16.39
CA ALA A 325 5.22 1.96 -16.13
C ALA A 325 6.04 1.10 -17.12
N CYS A 326 6.37 1.63 -18.30
CA CYS A 326 7.30 0.97 -19.22
C CYS A 326 8.78 1.04 -18.77
N GLY A 327 9.09 1.85 -17.74
CA GLY A 327 10.44 2.06 -17.21
C GLY A 327 11.14 3.32 -17.72
N HIS A 328 10.59 4.00 -18.72
CA HIS A 328 11.16 5.23 -19.28
C HIS A 328 10.98 6.43 -18.33
N ASN A 329 12.04 7.22 -18.16
CA ASN A 329 12.00 8.47 -17.40
C ASN A 329 12.05 9.65 -18.37
N PHE A 330 11.19 10.64 -18.17
CA PHE A 330 11.12 11.81 -19.04
C PHE A 330 10.61 13.04 -18.29
N ASN A 331 10.85 14.22 -18.86
CA ASN A 331 10.30 15.47 -18.34
C ASN A 331 8.87 15.68 -18.85
N TRP A 332 7.92 15.85 -17.95
CA TRP A 332 6.51 16.05 -18.25
C TRP A 332 6.26 17.24 -19.17
N ASN A 333 6.85 18.40 -18.92
CA ASN A 333 6.57 19.60 -19.70
C ASN A 333 7.11 19.51 -21.14
N GLN A 334 8.03 18.58 -21.38
CA GLN A 334 8.58 18.28 -22.70
C GLN A 334 7.82 17.15 -23.42
N ALA A 335 6.93 16.44 -22.72
CA ALA A 335 6.15 15.37 -23.32
C ALA A 335 4.98 15.93 -24.14
N GLU A 336 4.65 15.24 -25.22
CA GLU A 336 3.55 15.62 -26.10
C GLU A 336 2.18 15.45 -25.40
N THR A 337 1.24 16.35 -25.67
CA THR A 337 -0.15 16.24 -25.19
C THR A 337 -0.95 15.26 -26.05
N VAL A 338 -2.01 14.68 -25.48
CA VAL A 338 -2.88 13.76 -26.24
C VAL A 338 -3.56 14.47 -27.41
N PHE A 339 -4.09 15.67 -27.17
CA PHE A 339 -4.68 16.53 -28.19
C PHE A 339 -3.82 17.78 -28.41
N TYR A 340 -3.81 18.28 -29.65
CA TYR A 340 -3.20 19.57 -30.02
C TYR A 340 -4.14 20.75 -29.74
#